data_AF-A0A963SJ43-F1
#
_entry.id   AF-A0A963SJ43-F1
#
_cell.length_a   1.000
_cell.length_b   1.000
_cell.length_c   1.000
_cell.angle_alpha   90.00
_cell.angle_beta   90.00
_cell.angle_gamma   90.00
#
_symmetry.space_group_name_H-M   'P 1'
#
loop_
_entity.id
_entity.type
_entity.pdbx_description
1 polymer ?
#
loop_
_entity_poly.entity_id
_entity_poly.type
_entity_poly.pdbx_seq_one_letter_code
_entity_poly.pdbx_strand_id
1 'polypeptide(L)'
;MWEGHFPLKAHPGQTEPDGDWQVWMVMGGRGFGKTRAGAEWVRTIAEGDMFARIALVGATLGEARSVMVEGESGLISISPPENRPTFEPSLHRLRWPNGAQAFLYSTAEPESLRGPQHSHASRPVPKGVFRQSGARPV
;
A
#
# COMPACT_ATOMS: atom_id res chain seq x y z
N MET A 1 7.25 10.64 -20.72
CA MET A 1 6.66 11.88 -20.17
C MET A 1 6.02 11.47 -18.85
N TRP A 2 6.67 11.72 -17.71
CA TRP A 2 6.19 11.26 -16.40
C TRP A 2 5.00 12.14 -16.01
N GLU A 3 3.79 11.66 -16.25
CA GLU A 3 2.58 12.44 -16.03
C GLU A 3 2.28 12.56 -14.53
N GLY A 4 2.62 13.72 -13.99
CA GLY A 4 1.81 14.49 -13.03
C GLY A 4 1.52 13.84 -11.68
N HIS A 5 2.05 14.48 -10.63
CA HIS A 5 1.63 14.35 -9.23
C HIS A 5 0.20 13.78 -9.08
N PHE A 6 0.09 12.51 -8.70
CA PHE A 6 -1.20 11.85 -8.43
C PHE A 6 -2.12 12.63 -7.48
N PRO A 7 -1.62 13.32 -6.42
CA PRO A 7 -2.47 14.15 -5.57
C PRO A 7 -3.27 15.22 -6.33
N LEU A 8 -2.77 15.71 -7.46
CA LEU A 8 -3.43 16.74 -8.26
C LEU A 8 -4.53 16.18 -9.18
N LYS A 9 -4.51 14.87 -9.45
CA LYS A 9 -5.50 14.17 -10.30
C LYS A 9 -6.41 13.24 -9.49
N ALA A 10 -6.16 13.08 -8.20
CA ALA A 10 -6.94 12.23 -7.32
C ALA A 10 -8.35 12.78 -7.12
N HIS A 11 -9.36 11.94 -7.30
CA HIS A 11 -10.73 12.30 -6.96
C HIS A 11 -10.92 12.34 -5.43
N PRO A 12 -11.92 13.10 -4.92
CA PRO A 12 -12.23 13.12 -3.49
C PRO A 12 -12.38 11.70 -2.91
N GLY A 13 -11.56 11.37 -1.91
CA GLY A 13 -11.53 10.05 -1.26
C GLY A 13 -10.48 9.06 -1.79
N GLN A 14 -9.63 9.45 -2.75
CA GLN A 14 -8.45 8.69 -3.18
C GLN A 14 -7.16 9.11 -2.45
N THR A 15 -7.24 10.10 -1.57
CA THR A 15 -6.17 10.52 -0.66
C THR A 15 -6.59 10.25 0.78
N GLU A 16 -5.59 10.07 1.64
CA GLU A 16 -5.81 9.96 3.07
C GLU A 16 -6.51 11.21 3.62
N PRO A 17 -7.35 11.06 4.67
CA PRO A 17 -7.93 12.20 5.35
C PRO A 17 -6.89 12.93 6.19
N ASP A 18 -7.10 14.23 6.39
CA ASP A 18 -6.28 15.03 7.30
C ASP A 18 -6.42 14.56 8.76
N GLY A 19 -5.36 14.76 9.55
CA GLY A 19 -5.32 14.45 10.98
C GLY A 19 -4.82 13.04 11.31
N ASP A 20 -4.89 12.67 12.59
CA ASP A 20 -4.40 11.39 13.09
C ASP A 20 -5.45 10.29 12.91
N TRP A 21 -5.12 9.27 12.12
CA TRP A 21 -5.94 8.08 11.93
C TRP A 21 -5.07 6.82 11.97
N GLN A 22 -5.64 5.71 12.44
CA GLN A 22 -4.96 4.42 12.48
C GLN A 22 -5.34 3.51 11.31
N VAL A 23 -6.55 3.67 10.78
CA VAL A 23 -7.05 2.89 9.66
C VAL A 23 -7.70 3.81 8.65
N TRP A 24 -7.19 3.79 7.41
CA TRP A 24 -7.83 4.40 6.27
C TRP A 24 -8.42 3.32 5.36
N MET A 25 -9.70 3.46 5.05
CA MET A 25 -10.45 2.51 4.23
C MET A 25 -11.08 3.23 3.04
N VAL A 26 -10.71 2.80 1.84
CA VAL A 26 -11.27 3.34 0.59
C VAL A 26 -12.40 2.44 0.10
N MET A 27 -13.63 2.94 0.21
CA MET A 27 -14.83 2.25 -0.31
C MET A 27 -15.25 2.84 -1.65
N GLY A 28 -15.14 2.07 -2.71
CA GLY A 28 -15.52 2.52 -4.04
C GLY A 28 -15.87 1.38 -4.99
N GLY A 29 -16.72 1.65 -5.97
CA GLY A 29 -17.11 0.71 -7.02
C GLY A 29 -15.95 0.29 -7.94
N ARG A 30 -16.26 -0.52 -8.97
CA ARG A 30 -15.30 -0.77 -10.05
C ARG A 30 -14.94 0.56 -10.72
N GLY A 31 -13.68 0.72 -11.13
CA GLY A 31 -13.19 1.97 -11.75
C GLY A 31 -12.89 3.11 -10.78
N PHE A 32 -13.19 3.00 -9.48
CA PHE A 32 -12.87 4.05 -8.50
C PHE A 32 -11.36 4.28 -8.29
N GLY A 33 -10.47 3.43 -8.80
CA GLY A 33 -9.02 3.62 -8.63
C GLY A 33 -8.47 3.28 -7.24
N LYS A 34 -9.16 2.42 -6.47
CA LYS A 34 -8.72 1.96 -5.12
C LYS A 34 -7.29 1.43 -5.11
N THR A 35 -6.92 0.64 -6.12
CA THR A 35 -5.58 0.06 -6.23
C THR A 35 -4.53 1.15 -6.44
N ARG A 36 -4.82 2.15 -7.28
CA ARG A 36 -3.91 3.29 -7.51
C ARG A 36 -3.78 4.15 -6.25
N ALA A 37 -4.88 4.47 -5.59
CA ALA A 37 -4.87 5.22 -4.33
C ALA A 37 -4.03 4.53 -3.25
N GLY A 38 -4.24 3.22 -3.04
CA GLY A 38 -3.46 2.45 -2.07
C GLY A 38 -1.97 2.36 -2.42
N ALA A 39 -1.63 2.22 -3.70
CA ALA A 39 -0.24 2.18 -4.14
C ALA A 39 0.47 3.53 -3.98
N GLU A 40 -0.20 4.64 -4.27
CA GLU A 40 0.35 5.99 -4.10
C GLU A 40 0.56 6.32 -2.62
N TRP A 41 -0.35 5.89 -1.75
CA TRP A 41 -0.15 6.02 -0.30
C TRP A 41 1.08 5.27 0.21
N VAL A 42 1.22 4.00 -0.19
CA VAL A 42 2.40 3.18 0.15
C VAL A 42 3.67 3.84 -0.38
N ARG A 43 3.63 4.37 -1.61
CA ARG A 43 4.76 5.08 -2.22
C ARG A 43 5.12 6.35 -1.45
N THR A 44 4.15 7.20 -1.09
CA THR A 44 4.40 8.42 -0.31
C THR A 44 5.09 8.09 1.02
N ILE A 45 4.63 7.04 1.72
CA ILE A 45 5.27 6.59 2.97
C ILE A 45 6.69 6.12 2.71
N ALA A 46 6.88 5.23 1.72
CA ALA A 46 8.18 4.65 1.44
C ALA A 46 9.21 5.70 0.96
N GLU A 47 8.79 6.69 0.19
CA GLU A 47 9.65 7.80 -0.26
C GLU A 47 9.94 8.80 0.87
N GLY A 48 9.02 8.99 1.81
CA GLY A 48 9.17 9.91 2.96
C GLY A 48 9.91 9.35 4.17
N ASP A 49 9.96 8.02 4.34
CA ASP A 49 10.62 7.35 5.46
C ASP A 49 11.46 6.15 5.01
N MET A 50 12.78 6.29 5.07
CA MET A 50 13.73 5.24 4.68
C MET A 50 13.68 3.99 5.58
N PHE A 51 13.12 4.10 6.78
CA PHE A 51 12.96 2.99 7.72
C PHE A 51 11.58 2.35 7.64
N ALA A 52 10.71 2.82 6.73
CA ALA A 52 9.36 2.31 6.59
C ALA A 52 9.35 0.80 6.34
N ARG A 53 8.56 0.08 7.13
CA ARG A 53 8.24 -1.35 6.94
C ARG A 53 6.75 -1.50 6.75
N ILE A 54 6.34 -1.77 5.52
CA ILE A 54 4.94 -1.72 5.08
C ILE A 54 4.44 -3.14 4.79
N ALA A 55 3.31 -3.55 5.35
CA ALA A 55 2.67 -4.81 4.99
C ALA A 55 1.70 -4.61 3.82
N LEU A 56 1.86 -5.35 2.72
CA LEU A 56 0.94 -5.43 1.59
C LEU A 56 0.16 -6.74 1.70
N VAL A 57 -1.12 -6.67 2.02
CA VAL A 57 -1.90 -7.84 2.41
C VAL A 57 -2.93 -8.13 1.33
N GLY A 58 -2.80 -9.24 0.58
CA GLY A 58 -3.78 -9.70 -0.42
C GLY A 58 -4.57 -10.92 0.03
N ALA A 59 -5.59 -11.36 -0.72
CA ALA A 59 -6.28 -12.61 -0.36
C ALA A 59 -5.33 -13.81 -0.52
N THR A 60 -4.44 -13.75 -1.51
CA THR A 60 -3.28 -14.63 -1.67
C THR A 60 -2.01 -13.82 -1.95
N LEU A 61 -0.82 -14.42 -1.77
CA LEU A 61 0.46 -13.80 -2.15
C LEU A 61 0.51 -13.51 -3.66
N GLY A 62 -0.02 -14.41 -4.49
CA GLY A 62 -0.08 -14.25 -5.93
C GLY A 62 -0.97 -13.06 -6.35
N GLU A 63 -2.11 -12.87 -5.66
CA GLU A 63 -2.95 -11.69 -5.86
C GLU A 63 -2.25 -10.40 -5.40
N ALA A 64 -1.64 -10.41 -4.21
CA ALA A 64 -0.90 -9.24 -3.71
C ALA A 64 0.19 -8.81 -4.69
N ARG A 65 0.95 -9.78 -5.24
CA ARG A 65 1.96 -9.54 -6.26
C ARG A 65 1.36 -9.00 -7.56
N SER A 66 0.43 -9.74 -8.16
CA SER A 66 -0.13 -9.38 -9.48
C SER A 66 -0.90 -8.06 -9.48
N VAL A 67 -1.52 -7.69 -8.35
CA VAL A 67 -2.34 -6.47 -8.26
C VAL A 67 -1.56 -5.30 -7.66
N MET A 68 -0.89 -5.49 -6.52
CA MET A 68 -0.30 -4.39 -5.75
C MET A 68 1.15 -4.10 -6.15
N VAL A 69 1.86 -5.06 -6.74
CA VAL A 69 3.29 -4.93 -7.07
C VAL A 69 3.49 -4.72 -8.58
N GLU A 70 3.09 -5.72 -9.37
CA GLU A 70 3.35 -5.79 -10.81
C GLU A 70 2.17 -5.30 -11.66
N GLY A 71 1.01 -5.06 -11.05
CA GLY A 71 -0.18 -4.64 -11.76
C GLY A 71 -0.02 -3.27 -12.43
N GLU A 72 -0.97 -2.92 -13.31
CA GLU A 72 -0.99 -1.62 -14.00
C GLU A 72 -0.96 -0.43 -13.04
N SER A 73 -1.65 -0.56 -11.90
CA SER A 73 -1.63 0.42 -10.79
C SER A 73 -0.72 0.00 -9.63
N GLY A 74 0.12 -1.02 -9.82
CA GLY A 74 1.02 -1.56 -8.81
C GLY A 74 2.26 -0.71 -8.60
N LEU A 75 2.93 -0.91 -7.46
CA LEU A 75 4.04 -0.08 -6.98
C LEU A 75 5.19 0.07 -7.99
N ILE A 76 5.52 -0.98 -8.74
CA ILE A 76 6.59 -0.93 -9.75
C ILE A 76 6.20 -0.02 -10.91
N SER A 77 4.94 -0.13 -11.36
CA SER A 77 4.40 0.60 -12.51
C SER A 77 4.25 2.09 -12.23
N ILE A 78 3.87 2.46 -11.00
CA ILE A 78 3.58 3.85 -10.64
C ILE A 78 4.81 4.64 -10.17
N SER A 79 5.87 3.95 -9.74
CA SER A 79 7.05 4.59 -9.16
C SER A 79 7.98 5.14 -10.25
N PRO A 80 8.53 6.35 -10.06
CA PRO A 80 9.48 6.95 -10.99
C PRO A 80 10.77 6.14 -11.07
N PRO A 81 11.52 6.16 -12.19
CA PRO A 81 12.67 5.28 -12.39
C PRO A 81 13.72 5.41 -11.29
N GLU A 82 13.92 6.63 -10.76
CA GLU A 82 14.86 6.96 -9.69
C GLU A 82 14.48 6.36 -8.33
N ASN A 83 13.19 6.18 -8.04
CA ASN A 83 12.70 5.64 -6.76
C ASN A 83 11.98 4.30 -6.94
N ARG A 84 12.14 3.64 -8.09
CA ARG A 84 11.41 2.41 -8.39
C ARG A 84 11.86 1.28 -7.45
N PRO A 85 10.95 0.65 -6.71
CA PRO A 85 11.31 -0.47 -5.85
C PRO A 85 11.65 -1.71 -6.66
N THR A 86 12.57 -2.52 -6.12
CA THR A 86 12.88 -3.86 -6.63
C THR A 86 12.09 -4.90 -5.85
N PHE A 87 11.42 -5.82 -6.56
CA PHE A 87 10.74 -6.94 -5.95
C PHE A 87 11.67 -8.15 -5.81
N GLU A 88 11.70 -8.76 -4.62
CA GLU A 88 12.50 -9.90 -4.23
C GLU A 88 11.55 -11.09 -3.96
N PRO A 89 11.28 -11.96 -4.96
CA PRO A 89 10.22 -12.96 -4.88
C PRO A 89 10.41 -13.95 -3.73
N SER A 90 11.64 -14.41 -3.48
CA SER A 90 11.96 -15.38 -2.43
C SER A 90 11.68 -14.87 -1.02
N LEU A 91 11.67 -13.54 -0.83
CA LEU A 91 11.42 -12.89 0.45
C LEU A 91 10.03 -12.25 0.51
N HIS A 92 9.24 -12.37 -0.57
CA HIS A 92 7.96 -11.67 -0.73
C HIS A 92 8.08 -10.18 -0.37
N ARG A 93 9.15 -9.52 -0.82
CA ARG A 93 9.52 -8.16 -0.37
C ARG A 93 9.76 -7.20 -1.53
N LEU A 94 9.30 -5.97 -1.40
CA LEU A 94 9.75 -4.82 -2.19
C LEU A 94 10.77 -4.03 -1.38
N ARG A 95 11.81 -3.56 -2.06
CA ARG A 95 12.83 -2.69 -1.50
C ARG A 95 13.01 -1.46 -2.36
N TRP A 96 12.84 -0.28 -1.75
CA TRP A 96 13.13 1.00 -2.39
C TRP A 96 14.63 1.29 -2.33
N PRO A 97 15.16 2.10 -3.28
CA PRO A 97 16.57 2.49 -3.29
C PRO A 97 17.01 3.21 -2.01
N ASN A 98 16.09 3.93 -1.36
CA ASN A 98 16.35 4.66 -0.12
C ASN A 98 16.44 3.76 1.13
N GLY A 99 16.07 2.49 1.03
CA GLY A 99 16.10 1.54 2.15
C GLY A 99 14.72 1.10 2.67
N ALA A 100 13.64 1.80 2.31
CA ALA A 100 12.29 1.44 2.72
C ALA A 100 11.89 0.06 2.18
N GLN A 101 11.04 -0.65 2.92
CA GLN A 101 10.64 -2.02 2.60
C GLN A 101 9.14 -2.22 2.69
N ALA A 102 8.60 -3.02 1.78
CA ALA A 102 7.25 -3.54 1.88
C ALA A 102 7.22 -5.07 1.76
N PHE A 103 6.44 -5.75 2.57
CA PHE A 103 6.35 -7.20 2.65
C PHE A 103 4.96 -7.66 2.25
N LEU A 104 4.87 -8.71 1.42
CA LEU A 104 3.60 -9.26 0.98
C LEU A 104 3.12 -10.33 1.97
N TYR A 105 1.84 -10.27 2.31
CA TYR A 105 1.18 -11.24 3.17
C TYR A 105 -0.11 -11.74 2.54
N SER A 106 -0.48 -12.97 2.91
CA SER A 106 -1.74 -13.58 2.54
C SER A 106 -2.68 -13.58 3.73
N THR A 107 -3.94 -13.24 3.49
CA THR A 107 -4.98 -13.34 4.53
C THR A 107 -5.41 -14.76 4.82
N ALA A 108 -5.05 -15.71 3.94
CA ALA A 108 -5.26 -17.14 4.15
C ALA A 108 -4.26 -17.74 5.16
N GLU A 109 -3.16 -17.05 5.44
CA GLU A 109 -2.12 -17.48 6.40
C GLU A 109 -1.87 -16.40 7.46
N PRO A 110 -2.84 -16.15 8.35
CA PRO A 110 -2.79 -15.03 9.31
C PRO A 110 -1.63 -15.12 10.31
N GLU A 111 -1.08 -16.33 10.56
CA GLU A 111 0.08 -16.52 11.42
C GLU A 111 1.36 -15.86 10.86
N SER A 112 1.45 -15.68 9.54
CA SER A 112 2.58 -14.97 8.91
C SER A 112 2.68 -13.49 9.30
N LEU A 113 1.59 -12.91 9.79
CA LEU A 113 1.53 -11.55 10.32
C LEU A 113 1.94 -11.46 11.80
N ARG A 114 1.96 -12.57 12.53
CA ARG A 114 2.31 -12.63 13.96
C ARG A 114 3.81 -12.88 14.14
N GLY A 115 4.64 -11.87 13.89
CA GLY A 115 6.09 -11.97 14.12
C GLY A 115 6.91 -10.78 13.62
N PRO A 116 6.72 -10.34 12.37
CA PRO A 116 7.45 -9.19 11.85
C PRO A 116 6.82 -7.87 12.33
N GLN A 117 7.66 -6.94 12.81
CA GLN A 117 7.22 -5.59 13.16
C GLN A 117 6.99 -4.75 11.90
N HIS A 118 5.82 -4.12 11.81
CA HIS A 118 5.41 -3.27 10.70
C HIS A 118 4.98 -1.91 11.22
N SER A 119 5.42 -0.85 10.52
CA SER A 119 5.00 0.50 10.82
C SER A 119 3.61 0.79 10.20
N HIS A 120 3.32 0.20 9.04
CA HIS A 120 2.09 0.47 8.27
C HIS A 120 1.60 -0.81 7.57
N ALA A 121 0.31 -0.87 7.26
CA ALA A 121 -0.28 -1.97 6.49
C ALA A 121 -1.30 -1.46 5.46
N SER A 122 -1.30 -2.04 4.26
CA SER A 122 -2.25 -1.78 3.17
C SER A 122 -2.88 -3.10 2.72
N ARG A 123 -4.21 -3.12 2.59
CA ARG A 123 -4.98 -4.29 2.15
C ARG A 123 -6.04 -3.87 1.13
N PRO A 124 -6.19 -4.58 -0.01
CA PRO A 124 -7.36 -4.44 -0.87
C PRO A 124 -8.60 -4.93 -0.13
N VAL A 125 -9.64 -4.10 -0.06
CA VAL A 125 -10.87 -4.46 0.64
C VAL A 125 -11.88 -5.07 -0.33
N PRO A 126 -12.43 -6.28 -0.07
CA PRO A 126 -13.70 -6.71 -0.64
C PRO A 126 -14.85 -5.87 -0.07
N LYS A 127 -15.96 -5.74 -0.82
CA LYS A 127 -17.14 -4.94 -0.43
C LYS A 127 -17.53 -5.12 1.05
N GLY A 128 -17.65 -4.02 1.80
CA GLY A 128 -18.12 -4.00 3.18
C GLY A 128 -17.70 -2.71 3.91
N VAL A 129 -18.54 -2.19 4.81
CA VAL A 129 -18.45 -0.85 5.43
C VAL A 129 -17.92 -0.93 6.85
N PHE A 130 -16.74 -0.36 7.15
CA PHE A 130 -16.35 -0.03 8.54
C PHE A 130 -15.34 1.13 8.61
N ARG A 131 -15.64 2.15 9.42
CA ARG A 131 -14.73 3.24 9.78
C ARG A 131 -14.34 3.05 11.24
N GLN A 132 -13.06 2.95 11.56
CA GLN A 132 -12.63 2.95 12.95
C GLN A 132 -11.52 3.99 13.15
N SER A 133 -11.89 5.11 13.75
CA SER A 133 -10.95 6.09 14.30
C SER A 133 -10.46 5.56 15.64
N GLY A 134 -9.22 5.08 15.70
CA GLY A 134 -8.55 4.79 16.97
C GLY A 134 -7.76 6.01 17.42
N ALA A 135 -8.27 6.77 18.38
CA ALA A 135 -7.45 7.67 19.17
C ALA A 135 -6.47 6.82 20.00
N ARG A 136 -5.20 7.25 20.11
CA ARG A 136 -4.22 6.61 21.00
C ARG A 136 -4.79 6.61 22.43
N PRO A 137 -4.89 5.48 23.13
CA PRO A 137 -4.92 5.51 24.59
C PRO A 137 -3.54 6.03 25.04
N VAL A 138 -3.57 7.04 25.89
CA VAL A 138 -2.40 7.52 26.66
C VAL A 138 -1.86 6.42 27.57
#